data_AF-T0ZGP8-F1
#
_entry.id   AF-T0ZGP8-F1
#
_cell.length_a   1.000
_cell.length_b   1.000
_cell.length_c   1.000
_cell.angle_alpha   90.00
_cell.angle_beta   90.00
_cell.angle_gamma   90.00
#
_symmetry.space_group_name_H-M   'P 1'
#
loop_
_entity.id
_entity.type
_entity.pdbx_description
1 polymer ?
#
loop_
_entity_poly.entity_id
_entity_poly.type
_entity_poly.pdbx_seq_one_letter_code
_entity_poly.pdbx_strand_id
1 'polypeptide(L)'
;LDFDSTLVAVESLAVMAEVCLPEDTEGARKRARLRELTTAAMEGRMDFGVALSERLALLDLRREQLPAIVARLQQALSASFLANRAFLEAHAEHIHVLSGGFEELIVPVIEQLGLRADRVHANRLQFDAQGRLLGCVQGNALARAGGKVEAVRALALAQPCVLVGDGWSDLEVAEAGLVQRFYAYTEHVRRAPVLARAEREAPNFDEVLFDLGLRAAHSYPKNRLKVLLLENIHPSAVEAFARAGYSVETVPGALDAAALAARIGEVAVLGIRSKTRLTAAALAQAKRLVAVGAFCIGTNQIDLDAARRRGIAVFNAPYSNTRSVVELALAEIILLLRGLPEKLRQMDHGVWDKSLGAAREVRGKTLGIVGYGNIGMQLSVLAEAAGMRVLYVDLAERLALGTAQRVATLHELLAASDAISVHVDGRASNRNMFGAAEFAAMRPGSVFLNLARGHVADLDALRAALDSGHLRGAALDVFPEEPARNGDAFAHPLTSNPRLLLTPHIGGSTLEAQADIGRYVGQRLTDYIDGGSTEGVVNLPA
;
A
#
# COMPACT_ATOMS: atom_id res chain seq x y z
N LEU A 1 23.00 -2.12 23.82
CA LEU A 1 21.93 -2.70 22.97
C LEU A 1 21.79 -4.17 23.32
N ASP A 2 20.58 -4.63 23.58
CA ASP A 2 20.30 -6.07 23.62
C ASP A 2 20.32 -6.67 22.20
N PHE A 3 20.48 -7.99 22.09
CA PHE A 3 20.54 -8.67 20.80
C PHE A 3 19.20 -9.30 20.41
N ASP A 4 18.79 -10.32 21.17
CA ASP A 4 17.58 -11.09 20.90
C ASP A 4 16.34 -10.21 21.04
N SER A 5 15.37 -10.38 20.14
CA SER A 5 14.13 -9.58 20.10
C SER A 5 14.33 -8.04 20.01
N THR A 6 15.57 -7.57 19.82
CA THR A 6 15.97 -6.15 19.75
C THR A 6 16.77 -5.83 18.49
N LEU A 7 18.01 -6.30 18.36
CA LEU A 7 18.81 -6.15 17.12
C LEU A 7 18.36 -7.14 16.04
N VAL A 8 17.85 -8.29 16.47
CA VAL A 8 17.18 -9.28 15.62
C VAL A 8 15.74 -9.49 16.10
N ALA A 9 14.82 -9.76 15.18
CA ALA A 9 13.39 -9.92 15.44
C ALA A 9 12.99 -11.25 16.09
N VAL A 10 13.98 -12.10 16.39
CA VAL A 10 13.79 -13.49 16.83
C VAL A 10 14.71 -13.80 18.01
N GLU A 11 14.37 -14.85 18.75
CA GLU A 11 15.21 -15.39 19.83
C GLU A 11 16.23 -16.38 19.25
N SER A 12 17.53 -16.17 19.50
CA SER A 12 18.62 -16.99 18.94
C SER A 12 18.47 -18.47 19.25
N LEU A 13 18.09 -18.83 20.48
CA LEU A 13 17.87 -20.22 20.88
C LEU A 13 16.72 -20.88 20.11
N ALA A 14 15.69 -20.13 19.73
CA ALA A 14 14.60 -20.65 18.91
C ALA A 14 15.08 -20.95 17.48
N VAL A 15 15.86 -20.04 16.88
CA VAL A 15 16.47 -20.26 15.56
C VAL A 15 17.44 -21.44 15.58
N MET A 16 18.25 -21.59 16.63
CA MET A 16 19.09 -22.78 16.82
C MET A 16 18.25 -24.06 16.82
N ALA A 17 17.14 -24.07 17.55
CA ALA A 17 16.24 -25.23 17.60
C ALA A 17 15.59 -25.56 16.25
N GLU A 18 15.24 -24.55 15.45
CA GLU A 18 14.68 -24.75 14.11
C GLU A 18 15.71 -25.28 13.10
N VAL A 19 16.99 -24.96 13.26
CA VAL A 19 18.05 -25.47 12.38
C VAL A 19 18.52 -26.86 12.81
N CYS A 20 18.60 -27.10 14.12
CA CYS A 20 19.25 -28.31 14.66
C CYS A 20 18.30 -29.47 14.87
N LEU A 21 17.01 -29.21 15.11
CA LEU A 21 16.05 -30.26 15.43
C LEU A 21 15.23 -30.66 14.20
N PRO A 22 14.98 -31.97 14.00
CA PRO A 22 14.23 -32.45 12.84
C PRO A 22 12.78 -31.94 12.82
N GLU A 23 12.15 -31.95 11.64
CA GLU A 23 10.73 -31.64 11.45
C GLU A 23 9.82 -32.85 11.74
N ASP A 24 10.11 -33.60 12.81
CA ASP A 24 9.32 -34.73 13.27
C ASP A 24 8.65 -34.46 14.63
N THR A 25 7.92 -35.45 15.14
CA THR A 25 7.21 -35.38 16.43
C THR A 25 8.18 -35.14 17.60
N GLU A 26 9.40 -35.67 17.55
CA GLU A 26 10.38 -35.50 18.61
C GLU A 26 10.96 -34.07 18.61
N GLY A 27 11.34 -33.56 17.43
CA GLY A 27 11.77 -32.18 17.24
C GLY A 27 10.70 -31.18 17.67
N ALA A 28 9.43 -31.45 17.34
CA ALA A 28 8.30 -30.62 17.77
C ALA A 28 8.18 -30.59 19.31
N ARG A 29 8.33 -31.74 19.98
CA ARG A 29 8.31 -31.85 21.45
C ARG A 29 9.48 -31.07 22.08
N LYS A 30 10.70 -31.22 21.55
CA LYS A 30 11.89 -30.49 22.03
C LYS A 30 11.74 -28.97 21.85
N ARG A 31 11.24 -28.50 20.70
CA ARG A 31 10.92 -27.08 20.46
C ARG A 31 9.88 -26.53 21.43
N ALA A 32 8.83 -27.30 21.74
CA ALA A 32 7.82 -26.91 22.72
C ALA A 32 8.41 -26.76 24.13
N ARG A 33 9.22 -27.74 24.57
CA ARG A 33 9.91 -27.68 25.86
C ARG A 33 10.87 -26.49 25.97
N LEU A 34 11.59 -26.17 24.89
CA LEU A 34 12.48 -25.01 24.85
C LEU A 34 11.71 -23.68 25.04
N ARG A 35 10.53 -23.55 24.43
CA ARG A 35 9.64 -22.38 24.64
C ARG A 35 9.13 -22.28 26.07
N GLU A 36 8.71 -23.40 26.67
CA GLU A 36 8.28 -23.45 28.08
C GLU A 36 9.39 -22.98 29.02
N LEU A 37 10.61 -23.50 28.86
CA LEU A 37 11.77 -23.13 29.66
C LEU A 37 12.13 -21.65 29.49
N THR A 38 12.09 -21.15 28.26
CA THR A 38 12.37 -19.73 27.97
C THR A 38 11.35 -18.83 28.65
N THR A 39 10.05 -19.17 28.56
CA THR A 39 8.97 -18.42 29.21
C THR A 39 9.13 -18.45 30.73
N ALA A 40 9.40 -19.62 31.31
CA ALA A 40 9.58 -19.76 32.77
C ALA A 40 10.77 -18.96 33.30
N ALA A 41 11.89 -18.93 32.57
CA ALA A 41 13.05 -18.12 32.94
C ALA A 41 12.78 -16.61 32.82
N MET A 42 12.13 -16.18 31.74
CA MET A 42 11.81 -14.77 31.51
C MET A 42 10.75 -14.21 32.47
N GLU A 43 9.86 -15.05 32.98
CA GLU A 43 8.86 -14.69 34.00
C GLU A 43 9.38 -14.85 35.44
N GLY A 44 10.66 -15.24 35.63
CA GLY A 44 11.25 -15.42 36.96
C GLY A 44 10.76 -16.67 37.72
N ARG A 45 10.09 -17.61 37.04
CA ARG A 45 9.59 -18.87 37.63
C ARG A 45 10.66 -19.97 37.74
N MET A 46 11.80 -19.80 37.09
CA MET A 46 12.92 -20.74 37.07
C MET A 46 14.24 -19.98 37.07
N ASP A 47 15.27 -20.54 37.71
CA ASP A 47 16.62 -19.96 37.63
C ASP A 47 17.11 -19.92 36.17
N PHE A 48 17.64 -18.77 35.77
CA PHE A 48 18.05 -18.52 34.39
C PHE A 48 19.17 -19.45 33.93
N GLY A 49 20.15 -19.74 34.80
CA GLY A 49 21.29 -20.59 34.46
C GLY A 49 20.91 -22.06 34.32
N VAL A 50 20.02 -22.53 35.19
CA VAL A 50 19.42 -23.88 35.06
C VAL A 50 18.62 -23.96 33.77
N ALA A 51 17.75 -22.98 33.49
CA ALA A 51 16.95 -22.96 32.27
C ALA A 51 17.81 -22.86 31.00
N LEU A 52 18.90 -22.10 31.01
CA LEU A 52 19.86 -22.04 29.89
C LEU A 52 20.53 -23.39 29.65
N SER A 53 21.00 -24.04 30.71
CA SER A 53 21.65 -25.35 30.61
C SER A 53 20.68 -26.43 30.09
N GLU A 54 19.45 -26.48 30.61
CA GLU A 54 18.43 -27.40 30.11
C GLU A 54 18.05 -27.11 28.64
N ARG A 55 17.94 -25.85 28.24
CA ARG A 55 17.64 -25.48 26.85
C ARG A 55 18.75 -25.92 25.91
N LEU A 56 20.02 -25.72 26.28
CA LEU A 56 21.16 -26.16 25.48
C LEU A 56 21.22 -27.70 25.37
N ALA A 57 20.90 -28.42 26.45
CA ALA A 57 20.87 -29.89 26.43
C ALA A 57 19.76 -30.47 25.53
N LEU A 58 18.72 -29.70 25.22
CA LEU A 58 17.67 -30.09 24.27
C LEU A 58 18.11 -29.92 22.80
N LEU A 59 19.16 -29.16 22.54
CA LEU A 59 19.69 -28.92 21.20
C LEU A 59 20.70 -29.99 20.84
N ASP A 60 20.58 -30.59 19.66
CA ASP A 60 21.61 -31.46 19.08
C ASP A 60 22.48 -30.65 18.09
N LEU A 61 23.02 -29.53 18.58
CA LEU A 61 23.76 -28.57 17.76
C LEU A 61 25.16 -29.07 17.42
N ARG A 62 25.51 -28.98 16.14
CA ARG A 62 26.87 -29.16 15.62
C ARG A 62 27.47 -27.85 15.15
N ARG A 63 28.79 -27.69 15.32
CA ARG A 63 29.54 -26.50 14.91
C ARG A 63 29.35 -26.14 13.43
N GLU A 64 29.21 -27.13 12.56
CA GLU A 64 28.96 -26.95 11.12
C GLU A 64 27.61 -26.29 10.79
N GLN A 65 26.66 -26.28 11.73
CA GLN A 65 25.35 -25.66 11.55
C GLN A 65 25.33 -24.17 11.92
N LEU A 66 26.37 -23.64 12.57
CA LEU A 66 26.45 -22.24 12.98
C LEU A 66 26.27 -21.25 11.80
N PRO A 67 26.89 -21.44 10.62
CA PRO A 67 26.69 -20.53 9.50
C PRO A 67 25.23 -20.45 9.03
N ALA A 68 24.50 -21.58 9.06
CA ALA A 68 23.08 -21.60 8.69
C ALA A 68 22.21 -20.85 9.70
N ILE A 69 22.53 -20.93 10.99
CA ILE A 69 21.85 -20.18 12.05
C ILE A 69 22.14 -18.68 11.90
N VAL A 70 23.41 -18.30 11.70
CA VAL A 70 23.82 -16.92 11.45
C VAL A 70 23.08 -16.33 10.25
N ALA A 71 22.98 -17.07 9.14
CA ALA A 71 22.26 -16.60 7.96
C ALA A 71 20.78 -16.30 8.24
N ARG A 72 20.11 -17.13 9.05
CA ARG A 72 18.72 -16.87 9.49
C ARG A 72 18.63 -15.65 10.41
N LEU A 73 19.57 -15.46 11.33
CA LEU A 73 19.60 -14.29 12.20
C LEU A 73 19.87 -12.99 11.42
N GLN A 74 20.74 -13.02 10.42
CA GLN A 74 21.00 -11.88 9.52
C GLN A 74 19.74 -11.49 8.73
N GLN A 75 18.95 -12.47 8.27
CA GLN A 75 17.67 -12.22 7.62
C GLN A 75 16.60 -11.65 8.57
N ALA A 76 16.77 -11.88 9.87
CA ALA A 76 15.88 -11.40 10.92
C ALA A 76 16.37 -10.09 11.57
N LEU A 77 17.37 -9.40 11.01
CA LEU A 77 17.81 -8.10 11.52
C LEU A 77 16.65 -7.10 11.54
N SER A 78 16.54 -6.36 12.64
CA SER A 78 15.50 -5.36 12.86
C SER A 78 15.54 -4.25 11.80
N ALA A 79 14.37 -3.88 11.29
CA ALA A 79 14.27 -2.96 10.17
C ALA A 79 14.75 -1.55 10.53
N SER A 80 14.44 -1.06 11.74
CA SER A 80 14.87 0.27 12.16
C SER A 80 16.37 0.37 12.43
N PHE A 81 17.03 -0.72 12.86
CA PHE A 81 18.48 -0.76 12.98
C PHE A 81 19.16 -0.81 11.60
N LEU A 82 18.62 -1.57 10.65
CA LEU A 82 19.11 -1.59 9.26
C LEU A 82 18.99 -0.21 8.61
N ALA A 83 17.85 0.48 8.79
CA ALA A 83 17.65 1.83 8.29
C ALA A 83 18.70 2.82 8.87
N ASN A 84 19.11 2.61 10.12
CA ASN A 84 20.06 3.46 10.84
C ASN A 84 21.50 2.92 10.85
N ARG A 85 21.88 2.04 9.90
CA ARG A 85 23.23 1.47 9.83
C ARG A 85 24.35 2.51 9.81
N ALA A 86 24.17 3.62 9.08
CA ALA A 86 25.18 4.68 9.02
C ALA A 86 25.43 5.33 10.40
N PHE A 87 24.40 5.45 11.24
CA PHE A 87 24.55 5.91 12.62
C PHE A 87 25.32 4.88 13.46
N LEU A 88 24.97 3.60 13.34
CA LEU A 88 25.61 2.52 14.09
C LEU A 88 27.11 2.43 13.74
N GLU A 89 27.46 2.49 12.46
CA GLU A 89 28.84 2.51 11.96
C GLU A 89 29.64 3.70 12.49
N ALA A 90 29.07 4.90 12.44
CA ALA A 90 29.74 6.13 12.86
C ALA A 90 29.98 6.24 14.38
N HIS A 91 29.29 5.41 15.17
CA HIS A 91 29.34 5.42 16.64
C HIS A 91 29.69 4.05 17.24
N ALA A 92 30.21 3.13 16.42
CA ALA A 92 30.43 1.74 16.80
C ALA A 92 31.39 1.58 18.00
N GLU A 93 32.27 2.54 18.24
CA GLU A 93 33.17 2.62 19.39
C GLU A 93 32.46 2.87 20.73
N HIS A 94 31.26 3.45 20.69
CA HIS A 94 30.43 3.80 21.84
C HIS A 94 29.27 2.81 22.07
N ILE A 95 29.03 1.91 21.11
CA ILE A 95 27.91 0.97 21.15
C ILE A 95 28.40 -0.39 21.65
N HIS A 96 27.82 -0.82 22.77
CA HIS A 96 28.02 -2.15 23.34
C HIS A 96 26.81 -3.04 23.06
N VAL A 97 27.06 -4.27 22.62
CA VAL A 97 26.04 -5.32 22.49
C VAL A 97 26.14 -6.21 23.71
N LEU A 98 25.05 -6.39 24.44
CA LEU A 98 24.98 -7.17 25.67
C LEU A 98 23.85 -8.18 25.55
N SER A 99 24.14 -9.48 25.56
CA SER A 99 23.11 -10.50 25.40
C SER A 99 23.40 -11.76 26.22
N GLY A 100 22.35 -12.46 26.64
CA GLY A 100 22.45 -13.81 27.19
C GLY A 100 22.66 -14.89 26.12
N GLY A 101 22.63 -14.52 24.84
CA GLY A 101 22.95 -15.37 23.69
C GLY A 101 24.44 -15.64 23.54
N PHE A 102 24.87 -16.02 22.33
CA PHE A 102 26.20 -16.59 22.09
C PHE A 102 27.03 -15.76 21.12
N GLU A 103 28.27 -15.46 21.49
CA GLU A 103 29.21 -14.64 20.71
C GLU A 103 29.42 -15.19 19.29
N GLU A 104 29.48 -16.52 19.13
CA GLU A 104 29.66 -17.19 17.84
C GLU A 104 28.51 -16.94 16.85
N LEU A 105 27.34 -16.57 17.35
CA LEU A 105 26.16 -16.23 16.55
C LEU A 105 26.00 -14.71 16.41
N ILE A 106 26.29 -13.96 17.48
CA ILE A 106 26.05 -12.51 17.57
C ILE A 106 27.04 -11.73 16.72
N VAL A 107 28.34 -12.01 16.84
CA VAL A 107 29.39 -11.22 16.17
C VAL A 107 29.18 -11.17 14.65
N PRO A 108 28.99 -12.29 13.93
CA PRO A 108 28.78 -12.26 12.48
C PRO A 108 27.50 -11.53 12.04
N VAL A 109 26.51 -11.38 12.93
CA VAL A 109 25.24 -10.68 12.64
C VAL A 109 25.42 -9.18 12.83
N ILE A 110 26.00 -8.75 13.95
CA ILE A 110 26.15 -7.32 14.29
C ILE A 110 27.21 -6.61 13.45
N GLU A 111 28.19 -7.35 12.90
CA GLU A 111 29.15 -6.80 11.94
C GLU A 111 28.46 -6.29 10.65
N GLN A 112 27.31 -6.86 10.25
CA GLN A 112 26.52 -6.33 9.13
C GLN A 112 25.92 -4.95 9.40
N LEU A 113 25.75 -4.61 10.68
CA LEU A 113 25.33 -3.29 11.15
C LEU A 113 26.52 -2.35 11.38
N GLY A 114 27.76 -2.83 11.16
CA GLY A 114 28.99 -2.08 11.38
C GLY A 114 29.41 -1.93 12.85
N LEU A 115 28.82 -2.73 13.74
CA LEU A 115 29.21 -2.76 15.15
C LEU A 115 30.47 -3.60 15.35
N ARG A 116 31.25 -3.30 16.40
CA ARG A 116 32.54 -3.93 16.63
C ARG A 116 32.45 -5.20 17.46
N ALA A 117 33.14 -6.26 17.03
CA ALA A 117 33.21 -7.53 17.74
C ALA A 117 33.80 -7.39 19.17
N ASP A 118 34.77 -6.51 19.38
CA ASP A 118 35.40 -6.26 20.70
C ASP A 118 34.48 -5.53 21.69
N ARG A 119 33.27 -5.16 21.26
CA ARG A 119 32.23 -4.53 22.09
C ARG A 119 31.02 -5.44 22.31
N VAL A 120 31.11 -6.72 21.91
CA VAL A 120 30.09 -7.74 22.15
C VAL A 120 30.38 -8.45 23.46
N HIS A 121 29.37 -8.48 24.33
CA HIS A 121 29.40 -9.14 25.63
C HIS A 121 28.30 -10.20 25.66
N ALA A 122 28.69 -11.45 25.51
CA ALA A 122 27.79 -12.58 25.38
C ALA A 122 28.36 -13.84 26.04
N ASN A 123 27.54 -14.90 26.14
CA ASN A 123 28.03 -16.23 26.46
C ASN A 123 28.83 -16.80 25.28
N ARG A 124 29.62 -17.85 25.53
CA ARG A 124 30.39 -18.56 24.49
C ARG A 124 30.03 -20.03 24.47
N LEU A 125 29.81 -20.59 23.30
CA LEU A 125 29.51 -22.02 23.13
C LEU A 125 30.79 -22.85 23.31
N GLN A 126 30.63 -24.05 23.88
CA GLN A 126 31.69 -25.04 24.01
C GLN A 126 31.35 -26.25 23.17
N PHE A 127 32.29 -26.73 22.37
CA PHE A 127 32.11 -27.91 21.52
C PHE A 127 33.18 -28.96 21.82
N ASP A 128 32.83 -30.23 21.67
CA ASP A 128 33.80 -31.33 21.70
C ASP A 128 34.68 -31.35 20.44
N ALA A 129 35.66 -32.26 20.41
CA ALA A 129 36.58 -32.42 19.28
C ALA A 129 35.87 -32.85 17.98
N GLN A 130 34.66 -33.43 18.09
CA GLN A 130 33.82 -33.84 16.97
C GLN A 130 32.83 -32.73 16.56
N GLY A 131 32.90 -31.55 17.19
CA GLY A 131 32.06 -30.41 16.89
C GLY A 131 30.64 -30.48 17.47
N ARG A 132 30.35 -31.38 18.42
CA ARG A 132 29.06 -31.43 19.11
C ARG A 132 29.03 -30.46 20.29
N LEU A 133 27.90 -29.81 20.50
CA LEU A 133 27.70 -28.88 21.61
C LEU A 133 27.85 -29.59 22.97
N LEU A 134 28.73 -29.07 23.82
CA LEU A 134 28.88 -29.47 25.22
C LEU A 134 28.07 -28.56 26.16
N GLY A 135 27.83 -27.31 25.77
CA GLY A 135 27.17 -26.29 26.58
C GLY A 135 27.77 -24.91 26.33
N CYS A 136 27.84 -24.08 27.36
CA CYS A 136 28.50 -22.78 27.31
C CYS A 136 29.58 -22.64 28.39
N VAL A 137 30.52 -21.71 28.16
CA VAL A 137 31.64 -21.44 29.08
C VAL A 137 31.11 -21.08 30.46
N GLN A 138 31.49 -21.88 31.45
CA GLN A 138 31.08 -21.69 32.84
C GLN A 138 31.75 -20.46 33.45
N GLY A 139 31.04 -19.76 34.35
CA GLY A 139 31.55 -18.59 35.07
C GLY A 139 31.35 -17.24 34.38
N ASN A 140 30.76 -17.20 33.17
CA ASN A 140 30.30 -15.95 32.59
C ASN A 140 29.06 -15.45 33.35
N ALA A 141 29.07 -14.18 33.79
CA ALA A 141 27.95 -13.57 34.49
C ALA A 141 26.65 -13.66 33.66
N LEU A 142 26.73 -13.54 32.33
CA LEU A 142 25.58 -13.60 31.42
C LEU A 142 24.91 -14.97 31.33
N ALA A 143 25.47 -16.00 31.98
CA ALA A 143 24.87 -17.33 32.09
C ALA A 143 24.02 -17.50 33.36
N ARG A 144 23.88 -16.48 34.23
CA ARG A 144 23.12 -16.55 35.49
C ARG A 144 22.12 -15.40 35.65
N ALA A 145 21.16 -15.57 36.57
CA ALA A 145 20.21 -14.51 36.94
C ALA A 145 20.96 -13.28 37.49
N GLY A 146 20.51 -12.07 37.13
CA GLY A 146 21.22 -10.81 37.43
C GLY A 146 22.52 -10.61 36.65
N GLY A 147 22.85 -11.50 35.70
CA GLY A 147 24.08 -11.49 34.93
C GLY A 147 24.33 -10.22 34.12
N LYS A 148 23.28 -9.69 33.46
CA LYS A 148 23.38 -8.43 32.71
C LYS A 148 23.76 -7.26 33.64
N VAL A 149 23.23 -7.21 34.86
CA VAL A 149 23.56 -6.18 35.86
C VAL A 149 25.04 -6.21 36.23
N GLU A 150 25.57 -7.40 36.52
CA GLU A 150 26.98 -7.59 36.84
C GLU A 150 27.89 -7.24 35.65
N ALA A 151 27.54 -7.70 34.45
CA ALA A 151 28.28 -7.42 33.24
C ALA A 151 28.36 -5.90 32.97
N VAL A 152 27.23 -5.19 33.01
CA VAL A 152 27.20 -3.72 32.81
C VAL A 152 28.03 -2.99 33.86
N ARG A 153 27.95 -3.42 35.13
CA ARG A 153 28.77 -2.84 36.21
C ARG A 153 30.27 -3.06 35.96
N ALA A 154 30.66 -4.24 35.49
CA ALA A 154 32.05 -4.56 35.19
C ALA A 154 32.62 -3.77 34.01
N LEU A 155 31.77 -3.37 33.05
CA LEU A 155 32.19 -2.54 31.90
C LEU A 155 32.57 -1.11 32.28
N ALA A 156 32.15 -0.63 33.46
CA ALA A 156 32.44 0.72 33.94
C ALA A 156 32.18 1.81 32.89
N LEU A 157 31.03 1.70 32.20
CA LEU A 157 30.68 2.57 31.07
C LEU A 157 30.60 4.04 31.50
N ALA A 158 31.12 4.92 30.63
CA ALA A 158 30.98 6.36 30.81
C ALA A 158 29.50 6.77 30.80
N GLN A 159 29.13 7.68 31.69
CA GLN A 159 27.77 8.22 31.77
C GLN A 159 27.67 9.53 30.97
N PRO A 160 26.52 9.83 30.33
CA PRO A 160 25.27 9.07 30.38
C PRO A 160 25.29 7.80 29.51
N CYS A 161 24.81 6.69 30.07
CA CYS A 161 24.64 5.42 29.35
C CYS A 161 23.14 5.14 29.12
N VAL A 162 22.80 4.64 27.92
CA VAL A 162 21.44 4.29 27.53
C VAL A 162 21.36 2.79 27.23
N LEU A 163 20.32 2.15 27.74
CA LEU A 163 19.98 0.77 27.41
C LEU A 163 18.76 0.71 26.51
N VAL A 164 18.84 -0.10 25.46
CA VAL A 164 17.74 -0.44 24.56
C VAL A 164 17.65 -1.96 24.55
N GLY A 165 16.49 -2.49 24.95
CA GLY A 165 16.22 -3.92 25.02
C GLY A 165 14.74 -4.19 25.32
N ASP A 166 14.25 -5.39 25.03
CA ASP A 166 12.84 -5.78 25.26
C ASP A 166 12.63 -6.61 26.54
N GLY A 167 13.70 -7.18 27.08
CA GLY A 167 13.65 -8.23 28.10
C GLY A 167 13.58 -7.77 29.56
N TRP A 168 13.20 -8.70 30.45
CA TRP A 168 13.21 -8.48 31.91
C TRP A 168 14.61 -8.20 32.45
N SER A 169 15.62 -8.93 31.96
CA SER A 169 17.01 -8.74 32.37
C SER A 169 17.55 -7.33 32.06
N ASP A 170 16.98 -6.66 31.06
CA ASP A 170 17.36 -5.30 30.65
C ASP A 170 16.71 -4.27 31.57
N LEU A 171 15.46 -4.51 31.96
CA LEU A 171 14.80 -3.74 33.02
C LEU A 171 15.58 -3.84 34.34
N GLU A 172 16.06 -5.03 34.72
CA GLU A 172 16.85 -5.20 35.95
C GLU A 172 18.14 -4.34 35.97
N VAL A 173 18.78 -4.14 34.81
CA VAL A 173 19.94 -3.24 34.68
C VAL A 173 19.53 -1.78 34.95
N ALA A 174 18.37 -1.38 34.43
CA ALA A 174 17.83 -0.04 34.66
C ALA A 174 17.50 0.19 36.14
N GLU A 175 16.84 -0.78 36.77
CA GLU A 175 16.45 -0.70 38.19
C GLU A 175 17.64 -0.76 39.15
N ALA A 176 18.74 -1.36 38.72
CA ALA A 176 20.02 -1.29 39.43
C ALA A 176 20.71 0.09 39.33
N GLY A 177 20.14 1.04 38.59
CA GLY A 177 20.64 2.41 38.44
C GLY A 177 21.94 2.50 37.63
N LEU A 178 22.23 1.50 36.78
CA LEU A 178 23.48 1.43 36.02
C LEU A 178 23.45 2.23 34.71
N VAL A 179 22.26 2.59 34.24
CA VAL A 179 22.03 3.37 33.03
C VAL A 179 21.17 4.57 33.35
N GLN A 180 21.39 5.67 32.62
CA GLN A 180 20.60 6.88 32.79
C GLN A 180 19.17 6.71 32.28
N ARG A 181 19.00 5.93 31.21
CA ARG A 181 17.70 5.74 30.56
C ARG A 181 17.60 4.33 29.98
N PHE A 182 16.44 3.74 30.17
CA PHE A 182 16.07 2.48 29.55
C PHE A 182 14.89 2.69 28.59
N TYR A 183 15.08 2.22 27.36
CA TYR A 183 14.03 2.12 26.36
C TYR A 183 13.59 0.67 26.24
N ALA A 184 12.35 0.39 26.67
CA ALA A 184 11.68 -0.87 26.40
C ALA A 184 11.37 -0.94 24.90
N TYR A 185 12.17 -1.71 24.18
CA TYR A 185 12.10 -1.85 22.74
C TYR A 185 10.93 -2.76 22.35
N THR A 186 10.08 -2.30 21.42
CA THR A 186 8.81 -2.97 21.10
C THR A 186 8.54 -3.17 19.62
N GLU A 187 9.56 -3.04 18.76
CA GLU A 187 9.40 -3.27 17.32
C GLU A 187 8.89 -4.69 17.02
N HIS A 188 9.37 -5.69 17.78
CA HIS A 188 9.06 -7.11 17.53
C HIS A 188 8.22 -7.76 18.61
N VAL A 189 8.51 -7.46 19.88
CA VAL A 189 7.87 -8.09 21.04
C VAL A 189 7.44 -7.03 22.04
N ARG A 190 6.17 -7.10 22.48
CA ARG A 190 5.64 -6.24 23.57
C ARG A 190 5.47 -7.05 24.85
N ARG A 191 6.29 -6.77 25.85
CA ARG A 191 6.22 -7.43 27.17
C ARG A 191 5.54 -6.52 28.18
N ALA A 192 4.27 -6.81 28.49
CA ALA A 192 3.49 -6.02 29.46
C ALA A 192 4.19 -5.83 30.83
N PRO A 193 4.87 -6.85 31.42
CA PRO A 193 5.59 -6.66 32.68
C PRO A 193 6.76 -5.69 32.60
N VAL A 194 7.42 -5.59 31.44
CA VAL A 194 8.53 -4.66 31.19
C VAL A 194 7.98 -3.25 30.98
N LEU A 195 6.99 -3.11 30.11
CA LEU A 195 6.36 -1.81 29.80
C LEU A 195 5.70 -1.17 31.02
N ALA A 196 5.17 -1.96 31.95
CA ALA A 196 4.57 -1.44 33.19
C ALA A 196 5.58 -0.72 34.11
N ARG A 197 6.89 -0.98 33.92
CA ARG A 197 7.97 -0.47 34.78
C ARG A 197 9.04 0.32 34.02
N ALA A 198 9.06 0.22 32.70
CA ALA A 198 9.97 0.97 31.85
C ALA A 198 9.60 2.45 31.83
N GLU A 199 10.61 3.32 31.88
CA GLU A 199 10.40 4.76 31.79
C GLU A 199 9.91 5.20 30.41
N ARG A 200 10.35 4.49 29.36
CA ARG A 200 10.03 4.80 27.95
C ARG A 200 9.83 3.54 27.14
N GLU A 201 8.80 3.55 26.31
CA GLU A 201 8.61 2.60 25.22
C GLU A 201 9.26 3.13 23.94
N ALA A 202 9.97 2.26 23.21
CA ALA A 202 10.53 2.55 21.90
C ALA A 202 9.99 1.55 20.86
N PRO A 203 8.97 1.92 20.08
CA PRO A 203 8.40 1.03 19.05
C PRO A 203 9.34 0.76 17.87
N ASN A 204 10.44 1.51 17.76
CA ASN A 204 11.52 1.32 16.79
C ASN A 204 12.77 2.09 17.26
N PHE A 205 13.90 1.91 16.57
CA PHE A 205 15.15 2.60 16.92
C PHE A 205 15.16 4.09 16.56
N ASP A 206 14.37 4.53 15.57
CA ASP A 206 14.25 5.95 15.22
C ASP A 206 13.69 6.77 16.41
N GLU A 207 12.77 6.21 17.19
CA GLU A 207 12.25 6.83 18.42
C GLU A 207 13.32 7.03 19.49
N VAL A 208 14.23 6.06 19.64
CA VAL A 208 15.35 6.15 20.57
C VAL A 208 16.26 7.30 20.15
N LEU A 209 16.66 7.34 18.87
CA LEU A 209 17.54 8.38 18.35
C LEU A 209 16.88 9.76 18.45
N PHE A 210 15.60 9.86 18.10
CA PHE A 210 14.83 11.10 18.18
C PHE A 210 14.73 11.64 19.61
N ASP A 211 14.40 10.78 20.59
CA ASP A 211 14.27 11.19 22.00
C ASP A 211 15.61 11.60 22.63
N LEU A 212 16.72 11.08 22.10
CA LEU A 212 18.08 11.48 22.48
C LEU A 212 18.60 12.71 21.71
N GLY A 213 17.86 13.21 20.72
CA GLY A 213 18.31 14.30 19.86
C GLY A 213 19.47 13.91 18.93
N LEU A 214 19.60 12.63 18.62
CA LEU A 214 20.63 12.08 17.74
C LEU A 214 20.13 12.02 16.29
N ARG A 215 21.07 12.13 15.35
CA ARG A 215 20.74 12.11 13.92
C ARG A 215 20.46 10.68 13.46
N ALA A 216 19.19 10.39 13.19
CA ALA A 216 18.73 9.16 12.56
C ALA A 216 18.73 9.25 11.02
N ALA A 217 18.40 8.15 10.36
CA ALA A 217 18.17 8.07 8.92
C ALA A 217 17.02 8.98 8.47
N HIS A 218 16.03 9.18 9.34
CA HIS A 218 14.91 10.09 9.14
C HIS A 218 14.94 11.21 10.17
N SER A 219 14.58 12.44 9.78
CA SER A 219 14.55 13.60 10.69
C SER A 219 13.43 13.53 11.73
N TYR A 220 12.40 12.73 11.46
CA TYR A 220 11.25 12.53 12.34
C TYR A 220 10.77 11.06 12.25
N PRO A 221 10.47 10.39 13.39
CA PRO A 221 10.04 8.99 13.37
C PRO A 221 8.73 8.79 12.58
N LYS A 222 8.72 7.85 11.64
CA LYS A 222 7.57 7.60 10.75
C LYS A 222 6.33 7.14 11.50
N ASN A 223 6.50 6.42 12.61
CA ASN A 223 5.39 5.98 13.46
C ASN A 223 4.66 7.15 14.14
N ARG A 224 5.26 8.35 14.19
CA ARG A 224 4.59 9.58 14.64
C ARG A 224 3.88 10.34 13.52
N LEU A 225 4.02 9.92 12.27
CA LEU A 225 3.32 10.48 11.12
C LEU A 225 2.00 9.73 10.96
N LYS A 226 0.90 10.40 11.33
CA LYS A 226 -0.44 9.84 11.25
C LYS A 226 -0.97 9.88 9.81
N VAL A 227 -1.25 8.70 9.27
CA VAL A 227 -1.92 8.48 8.00
C VAL A 227 -3.40 8.20 8.27
N LEU A 228 -4.29 9.07 7.81
CA LEU A 228 -5.74 8.88 7.93
C LEU A 228 -6.31 8.53 6.56
N LEU A 229 -6.88 7.33 6.42
CA LEU A 229 -7.50 6.84 5.19
C LEU A 229 -9.02 6.76 5.37
N LEU A 230 -9.77 7.54 4.58
CA LEU A 230 -11.23 7.61 4.62
C LEU A 230 -11.85 6.82 3.46
N GLU A 231 -13.14 6.50 3.58
CA GLU A 231 -13.97 5.95 2.48
C GLU A 231 -13.61 4.53 2.00
N ASN A 232 -13.16 3.65 2.92
CA ASN A 232 -12.80 2.26 2.62
C ASN A 232 -11.77 2.18 1.46
N ILE A 233 -10.65 2.88 1.60
CA ILE A 233 -9.50 2.70 0.71
C ILE A 233 -9.02 1.24 0.78
N HIS A 234 -8.61 0.70 -0.37
CA HIS A 234 -8.23 -0.70 -0.50
C HIS A 234 -7.09 -1.09 0.49
N PRO A 235 -7.14 -2.30 1.11
CA PRO A 235 -6.14 -2.73 2.10
C PRO A 235 -4.68 -2.63 1.65
N SER A 236 -4.42 -2.78 0.35
CA SER A 236 -3.08 -2.63 -0.23
C SER A 236 -2.40 -1.30 0.15
N ALA A 237 -3.15 -0.20 0.29
CA ALA A 237 -2.60 1.08 0.75
C ALA A 237 -2.26 1.06 2.24
N VAL A 238 -3.13 0.46 3.07
CA VAL A 238 -2.94 0.31 4.52
C VAL A 238 -1.67 -0.50 4.79
N GLU A 239 -1.54 -1.64 4.13
CA GLU A 239 -0.39 -2.54 4.22
C GLU A 239 0.90 -1.85 3.78
N ALA A 240 0.85 -1.07 2.69
CA ALA A 240 2.02 -0.33 2.21
C ALA A 240 2.51 0.70 3.24
N PHE A 241 1.61 1.52 3.80
CA PHE A 241 1.97 2.49 4.83
C PHE A 241 2.43 1.83 6.12
N ALA A 242 1.73 0.79 6.59
CA ALA A 242 2.11 0.06 7.80
C ALA A 242 3.51 -0.56 7.65
N ARG A 243 3.79 -1.20 6.50
CA ARG A 243 5.11 -1.78 6.19
C ARG A 243 6.20 -0.71 6.10
N ALA A 244 5.86 0.50 5.66
CA ALA A 244 6.79 1.62 5.63
C ALA A 244 7.00 2.31 7.00
N GLY A 245 6.33 1.83 8.06
CA GLY A 245 6.52 2.29 9.44
C GLY A 245 5.60 3.42 9.89
N TYR A 246 4.55 3.74 9.12
CA TYR A 246 3.60 4.80 9.45
C TYR A 246 2.51 4.36 10.44
N SER A 247 1.98 5.30 11.22
CA SER A 247 0.76 5.06 12.01
C SER A 247 -0.47 5.26 11.13
N VAL A 248 -1.18 4.16 10.82
CA VAL A 248 -2.32 4.19 9.89
C VAL A 248 -3.63 4.04 10.64
N GLU A 249 -4.57 4.96 10.39
CA GLU A 249 -5.95 4.89 10.85
C GLU A 249 -6.89 4.84 9.64
N THR A 250 -7.83 3.89 9.64
CA THR A 250 -8.83 3.76 8.58
C THR A 250 -10.23 4.08 9.09
N VAL A 251 -11.02 4.76 8.26
CA VAL A 251 -12.43 5.06 8.52
C VAL A 251 -13.26 4.62 7.32
N PRO A 252 -14.27 3.77 7.50
CA PRO A 252 -15.04 3.24 6.37
C PRO A 252 -15.80 4.29 5.56
N GLY A 253 -16.25 5.35 6.23
CA GLY A 253 -17.05 6.42 5.63
C GLY A 253 -16.24 7.68 5.30
N ALA A 254 -16.89 8.58 4.57
CA ALA A 254 -16.46 9.97 4.50
C ALA A 254 -16.75 10.66 5.83
N LEU A 255 -15.94 11.65 6.17
CA LEU A 255 -16.20 12.54 7.29
C LEU A 255 -16.90 13.80 6.78
N ASP A 256 -17.86 14.30 7.55
CA ASP A 256 -18.40 15.64 7.32
C ASP A 256 -17.36 16.72 7.68
N ALA A 257 -17.69 17.98 7.38
CA ALA A 257 -16.75 19.09 7.56
C ALA A 257 -16.30 19.27 9.03
N ALA A 258 -17.20 19.06 9.99
CA ALA A 258 -16.90 19.24 11.41
C ALA A 258 -16.03 18.08 11.93
N ALA A 259 -16.38 16.85 11.58
CA ALA A 259 -15.62 15.66 11.95
C ALA A 259 -14.22 15.63 11.30
N LEU A 260 -14.10 16.08 10.05
CA LEU A 260 -12.80 16.22 9.38
C LEU A 260 -11.95 17.29 10.06
N ALA A 261 -12.53 18.47 10.33
CA ALA A 261 -11.82 19.57 10.99
C ALA A 261 -11.29 19.19 12.38
N ALA A 262 -12.04 18.40 13.15
CA ALA A 262 -11.63 17.93 14.47
C ALA A 262 -10.43 16.97 14.44
N ARG A 263 -10.18 16.31 13.31
CA ARG A 263 -9.17 15.24 13.21
C ARG A 263 -7.95 15.64 12.39
N ILE A 264 -8.13 16.46 11.36
CA ILE A 264 -7.09 16.76 10.36
C ILE A 264 -5.87 17.50 10.95
N GLY A 265 -6.01 18.13 12.12
CA GLY A 265 -4.94 18.88 12.76
C GLY A 265 -3.67 18.07 13.08
N GLU A 266 -3.82 16.78 13.37
CA GLU A 266 -2.71 15.88 13.72
C GLU A 266 -2.29 14.95 12.57
N VAL A 267 -3.02 14.98 11.46
CA VAL A 267 -2.81 14.10 10.32
C VAL A 267 -1.66 14.62 9.48
N ALA A 268 -0.68 13.75 9.18
CA ALA A 268 0.41 14.02 8.26
C ALA A 268 0.03 13.68 6.82
N VAL A 269 -0.76 12.61 6.62
CA VAL A 269 -1.20 12.16 5.30
C VAL A 269 -2.70 11.86 5.34
N LEU A 270 -3.45 12.46 4.41
CA LEU A 270 -4.88 12.22 4.27
C LEU A 270 -5.17 11.47 2.97
N GLY A 271 -5.72 10.26 3.07
CA GLY A 271 -6.27 9.53 1.93
C GLY A 271 -7.79 9.68 1.89
N ILE A 272 -8.34 10.10 0.74
CA ILE A 272 -9.78 10.23 0.51
C ILE A 272 -10.18 9.64 -0.84
N ARG A 273 -11.49 9.47 -1.06
CA ARG A 273 -12.06 9.14 -2.36
C ARG A 273 -12.96 10.29 -2.83
N SER A 274 -14.11 10.01 -3.43
CA SER A 274 -14.94 11.00 -4.11
C SER A 274 -15.91 11.75 -3.20
N LYS A 275 -16.18 11.29 -1.97
CA LYS A 275 -17.19 11.88 -1.08
C LYS A 275 -16.61 12.95 -0.16
N THR A 276 -15.47 12.71 0.47
CA THR A 276 -14.88 13.69 1.41
C THR A 276 -14.53 14.98 0.65
N ARG A 277 -15.00 16.13 1.16
CA ARG A 277 -14.71 17.44 0.57
C ARG A 277 -13.60 18.13 1.35
N LEU A 278 -12.43 18.26 0.74
CA LEU A 278 -11.27 18.92 1.32
C LEU A 278 -11.22 20.39 0.87
N THR A 279 -11.99 21.23 1.56
CA THR A 279 -12.13 22.66 1.27
C THR A 279 -10.98 23.48 1.85
N ALA A 280 -10.83 24.74 1.41
CA ALA A 280 -9.88 25.69 2.00
C ALA A 280 -10.01 25.83 3.52
N ALA A 281 -11.24 25.75 4.06
CA ALA A 281 -11.52 25.82 5.49
C ALA A 281 -11.06 24.57 6.24
N ALA A 282 -11.27 23.37 5.68
CA ALA A 282 -10.75 22.14 6.26
C ALA A 282 -9.22 22.12 6.26
N LEU A 283 -8.60 22.53 5.14
CA LEU A 283 -7.14 22.67 5.01
C LEU A 283 -6.56 23.72 5.98
N ALA A 284 -7.35 24.68 6.45
CA ALA A 284 -6.90 25.67 7.43
C ALA A 284 -6.68 25.09 8.82
N GLN A 285 -7.37 23.98 9.13
CA GLN A 285 -7.24 23.29 10.40
C GLN A 285 -6.10 22.24 10.38
N ALA A 286 -5.54 21.95 9.20
CA ALA A 286 -4.52 20.95 9.00
C ALA A 286 -3.13 21.50 9.39
N LYS A 287 -2.69 21.22 10.61
CA LYS A 287 -1.41 21.76 11.16
C LYS A 287 -0.18 20.95 10.79
N ARG A 288 -0.36 19.66 10.47
CA ARG A 288 0.73 18.71 10.18
C ARG A 288 0.65 18.06 8.81
N LEU A 289 -0.40 18.36 8.04
CA LEU A 289 -0.67 17.71 6.78
C LEU A 289 0.39 18.10 5.75
N VAL A 290 1.09 17.11 5.20
CA VAL A 290 2.13 17.31 4.18
C VAL A 290 1.66 16.82 2.80
N ALA A 291 0.77 15.83 2.78
CA ALA A 291 0.30 15.24 1.52
C ALA A 291 -1.14 14.72 1.61
N VAL A 292 -1.83 14.73 0.47
CA VAL A 292 -3.18 14.19 0.29
C VAL A 292 -3.18 13.22 -0.89
N GLY A 293 -3.73 12.03 -0.67
CA GLY A 293 -4.02 11.08 -1.73
C GLY A 293 -5.50 11.09 -2.08
N ALA A 294 -5.83 11.48 -3.31
CA ALA A 294 -7.09 11.11 -3.93
C ALA A 294 -6.97 9.67 -4.44
N PHE A 295 -7.51 8.71 -3.69
CA PHE A 295 -7.62 7.30 -4.09
C PHE A 295 -8.76 7.10 -5.09
N CYS A 296 -8.72 7.91 -6.15
CA CYS A 296 -9.59 7.92 -7.32
C CYS A 296 -8.92 8.71 -8.45
N ILE A 297 -9.58 8.80 -9.60
CA ILE A 297 -9.05 9.54 -10.76
C ILE A 297 -9.22 11.04 -10.58
N GLY A 298 -10.42 11.47 -10.20
CA GLY A 298 -10.76 12.89 -10.08
C GLY A 298 -10.29 13.51 -8.76
N THR A 299 -10.02 14.80 -8.80
CA THR A 299 -9.58 15.60 -7.64
C THR A 299 -10.51 16.78 -7.33
N ASN A 300 -11.70 16.81 -7.96
CA ASN A 300 -12.68 17.91 -7.84
C ASN A 300 -13.14 18.16 -6.40
N GLN A 301 -13.04 17.16 -5.54
CA GLN A 301 -13.37 17.22 -4.13
C GLN A 301 -12.28 17.90 -3.27
N ILE A 302 -11.15 18.29 -3.86
CA ILE A 302 -10.01 18.92 -3.20
C ILE A 302 -9.81 20.33 -3.75
N ASP A 303 -9.71 21.32 -2.86
CA ASP A 303 -9.26 22.66 -3.23
C ASP A 303 -7.74 22.65 -3.47
N LEU A 304 -7.34 22.32 -4.70
CA LEU A 304 -5.94 22.19 -5.11
C LEU A 304 -5.15 23.49 -4.92
N ASP A 305 -5.79 24.63 -5.11
CA ASP A 305 -5.18 25.95 -4.94
C ASP A 305 -4.89 26.27 -3.48
N ALA A 306 -5.84 25.97 -2.58
CA ALA A 306 -5.64 26.12 -1.14
C ALA A 306 -4.59 25.14 -0.61
N ALA A 307 -4.55 23.91 -1.13
CA ALA A 307 -3.51 22.93 -0.80
C ALA A 307 -2.12 23.42 -1.25
N ARG A 308 -2.01 23.91 -2.49
CA ARG A 308 -0.77 24.47 -3.05
C ARG A 308 -0.22 25.62 -2.23
N ARG A 309 -1.07 26.59 -1.84
CA ARG A 309 -0.65 27.75 -1.02
C ARG A 309 -0.11 27.36 0.36
N ARG A 310 -0.42 26.16 0.84
CA ARG A 310 0.06 25.60 2.12
C ARG A 310 1.23 24.62 1.95
N GLY A 311 1.70 24.39 0.72
CA GLY A 311 2.74 23.39 0.45
C GLY A 311 2.28 21.94 0.64
N ILE A 312 0.98 21.69 0.54
CA ILE A 312 0.40 20.35 0.67
C ILE A 312 0.34 19.72 -0.71
N ALA A 313 1.09 18.64 -0.92
CA ALA A 313 1.10 17.90 -2.17
C ALA A 313 -0.18 17.06 -2.32
N VAL A 314 -0.74 17.03 -3.53
CA VAL A 314 -1.91 16.21 -3.85
C VAL A 314 -1.55 15.22 -4.95
N PHE A 315 -1.86 13.95 -4.71
CA PHE A 315 -1.66 12.85 -5.66
C PHE A 315 -3.00 12.20 -6.02
N ASN A 316 -3.13 11.69 -7.24
CA ASN A 316 -4.26 10.88 -7.68
C ASN A 316 -3.77 9.62 -8.41
N ALA A 317 -4.69 8.82 -8.96
CA ALA A 317 -4.35 7.59 -9.69
C ALA A 317 -4.81 7.65 -11.16
N PRO A 318 -4.25 8.50 -12.02
CA PRO A 318 -4.88 8.89 -13.30
C PRO A 318 -5.06 7.75 -14.30
N TYR A 319 -4.36 6.62 -14.15
CA TYR A 319 -4.33 5.53 -15.13
C TYR A 319 -4.77 4.16 -14.56
N SER A 320 -5.03 4.07 -13.26
CA SER A 320 -5.29 2.79 -12.58
C SER A 320 -6.63 2.14 -12.92
N ASN A 321 -7.51 2.84 -13.65
CA ASN A 321 -8.80 2.31 -14.08
C ASN A 321 -8.91 2.05 -15.58
N THR A 322 -7.81 2.26 -16.33
CA THR A 322 -7.81 2.22 -17.80
C THR A 322 -8.37 0.90 -18.30
N ARG A 323 -7.91 -0.22 -17.72
CA ARG A 323 -8.31 -1.57 -18.13
C ARG A 323 -9.81 -1.81 -17.93
N SER A 324 -10.34 -1.44 -16.77
CA SER A 324 -11.75 -1.61 -16.42
C SER A 324 -12.67 -0.88 -17.40
N VAL A 325 -12.33 0.37 -17.77
CA VAL A 325 -13.13 1.16 -18.72
C VAL A 325 -13.10 0.53 -20.11
N VAL A 326 -11.93 0.04 -20.53
CA VAL A 326 -11.77 -0.62 -21.84
C VAL A 326 -12.60 -1.91 -21.93
N GLU A 327 -12.57 -2.74 -20.89
CA GLU A 327 -13.35 -3.98 -20.84
C GLU A 327 -14.85 -3.70 -20.89
N LEU A 328 -15.31 -2.68 -20.14
CA LEU A 328 -16.70 -2.27 -20.18
C LEU A 328 -17.10 -1.76 -21.57
N ALA A 329 -16.32 -0.85 -22.17
CA ALA A 329 -16.61 -0.30 -23.49
C ALA A 329 -16.68 -1.40 -24.57
N LEU A 330 -15.76 -2.36 -24.57
CA LEU A 330 -15.79 -3.48 -25.51
C LEU A 330 -17.03 -4.37 -25.32
N ALA A 331 -17.39 -4.66 -24.07
CA ALA A 331 -18.60 -5.41 -23.76
C ALA A 331 -19.85 -4.68 -24.26
N GLU A 332 -19.97 -3.38 -24.00
CA GLU A 332 -21.07 -2.54 -24.44
C GLU A 332 -21.18 -2.47 -25.96
N ILE A 333 -20.08 -2.33 -26.69
CA ILE A 333 -20.06 -2.41 -28.16
C ILE A 333 -20.68 -3.73 -28.63
N ILE A 334 -20.27 -4.86 -28.05
CA ILE A 334 -20.79 -6.19 -28.42
C ILE A 334 -22.29 -6.27 -28.13
N LEU A 335 -22.72 -5.88 -26.93
CA LEU A 335 -24.13 -5.91 -26.52
C LEU A 335 -25.00 -5.03 -27.44
N LEU A 336 -24.53 -3.82 -27.72
CA LEU A 336 -25.23 -2.84 -28.55
C LEU A 336 -25.26 -3.22 -30.02
N LEU A 337 -24.25 -3.85 -30.61
CA LEU A 337 -24.32 -4.32 -32.00
C LEU A 337 -25.18 -5.58 -32.15
N ARG A 338 -25.32 -6.36 -31.09
CA ARG A 338 -26.20 -7.54 -31.04
C ARG A 338 -27.64 -7.20 -30.71
N GLY A 339 -27.93 -6.03 -30.14
CA GLY A 339 -29.29 -5.60 -29.76
C GLY A 339 -29.79 -6.27 -28.49
N LEU A 340 -28.85 -6.70 -27.65
CA LEU A 340 -29.18 -7.37 -26.41
C LEU A 340 -30.02 -6.52 -25.44
N PRO A 341 -29.81 -5.20 -25.27
CA PRO A 341 -30.57 -4.42 -24.30
C PRO A 341 -32.09 -4.47 -24.52
N GLU A 342 -32.54 -4.49 -25.78
CA GLU A 342 -33.96 -4.62 -26.12
C GLU A 342 -34.45 -6.06 -25.89
N LYS A 343 -33.68 -7.06 -26.36
CA LYS A 343 -34.03 -8.49 -26.23
C LYS A 343 -34.10 -8.97 -24.79
N LEU A 344 -33.20 -8.48 -23.92
CA LEU A 344 -33.20 -8.79 -22.49
C LEU A 344 -34.47 -8.27 -21.82
N ARG A 345 -34.84 -7.00 -22.06
CA ARG A 345 -36.10 -6.43 -21.56
C ARG A 345 -37.35 -7.16 -22.06
N GLN A 346 -37.37 -7.54 -23.34
CA GLN A 346 -38.47 -8.34 -23.90
C GLN A 346 -38.60 -9.68 -23.16
N MET A 347 -37.46 -10.36 -22.93
CA MET A 347 -37.44 -11.63 -22.20
C MET A 347 -37.91 -11.48 -20.75
N ASP A 348 -37.51 -10.40 -20.06
CA ASP A 348 -37.96 -10.09 -18.70
C ASP A 348 -39.48 -9.90 -18.63
N HIS A 349 -40.11 -9.47 -19.73
CA HIS A 349 -41.56 -9.37 -19.88
C HIS A 349 -42.21 -10.64 -20.49
N GLY A 350 -41.49 -11.76 -20.57
CA GLY A 350 -42.00 -13.04 -21.07
C GLY A 350 -42.13 -13.11 -22.60
N VAL A 351 -41.57 -12.15 -23.34
CA VAL A 351 -41.61 -12.12 -24.80
C VAL A 351 -40.41 -12.88 -25.38
N TRP A 352 -40.71 -13.97 -26.09
CA TRP A 352 -39.70 -14.76 -26.80
C TRP A 352 -39.53 -14.30 -28.25
N ASP A 353 -38.47 -13.55 -28.55
CA ASP A 353 -38.19 -13.06 -29.91
C ASP A 353 -36.80 -13.49 -30.44
N LYS A 354 -36.80 -14.59 -31.20
CA LYS A 354 -35.61 -15.16 -31.87
C LYS A 354 -35.28 -14.47 -33.22
N SER A 355 -35.97 -13.40 -33.60
CA SER A 355 -35.69 -12.72 -34.87
C SER A 355 -34.24 -12.25 -34.96
N LEU A 356 -33.60 -12.52 -36.11
CA LEU A 356 -32.20 -12.15 -36.38
C LEU A 356 -32.01 -10.62 -36.52
N GLY A 357 -33.09 -9.89 -36.85
CA GLY A 357 -33.15 -8.44 -36.94
C GLY A 357 -31.89 -7.79 -37.52
N ALA A 358 -31.47 -6.69 -36.88
CA ALA A 358 -30.26 -5.95 -37.20
C ALA A 358 -29.03 -6.39 -36.36
N ALA A 359 -28.99 -7.62 -35.85
CA ALA A 359 -27.84 -8.10 -35.07
C ALA A 359 -26.58 -8.21 -35.95
N ARG A 360 -25.44 -7.77 -35.42
CA ARG A 360 -24.14 -7.79 -36.13
C ARG A 360 -23.03 -8.35 -35.24
N GLU A 361 -22.10 -9.08 -35.86
CA GLU A 361 -20.80 -9.39 -35.24
C GLU A 361 -19.91 -8.14 -35.25
N VAL A 362 -19.06 -8.01 -34.22
CA VAL A 362 -18.01 -6.97 -34.17
C VAL A 362 -16.91 -7.20 -35.20
N ARG A 363 -16.62 -8.45 -35.54
CA ARG A 363 -15.57 -8.80 -36.51
C ARG A 363 -15.84 -8.11 -37.85
N GLY A 364 -14.80 -7.46 -38.38
CA GLY A 364 -14.83 -6.70 -39.63
C GLY A 364 -15.58 -5.36 -39.55
N LYS A 365 -16.09 -4.96 -38.37
CA LYS A 365 -16.67 -3.62 -38.14
C LYS A 365 -15.60 -2.62 -37.79
N THR A 366 -15.91 -1.35 -37.97
CA THR A 366 -15.00 -0.24 -37.68
C THR A 366 -15.36 0.41 -36.34
N LEU A 367 -14.40 0.46 -35.42
CA LEU A 367 -14.45 1.25 -34.20
C LEU A 367 -13.78 2.60 -34.45
N GLY A 368 -14.53 3.68 -34.24
CA GLY A 368 -14.02 5.04 -34.18
C GLY A 368 -13.74 5.46 -32.74
N ILE A 369 -12.50 5.83 -32.45
CA ILE A 369 -12.07 6.30 -31.13
C ILE A 369 -11.86 7.81 -31.16
N VAL A 370 -12.58 8.53 -30.31
CA VAL A 370 -12.42 9.99 -30.14
C VAL A 370 -11.64 10.25 -28.86
N GLY A 371 -10.38 10.66 -28.98
CA GLY A 371 -9.42 10.73 -27.88
C GLY A 371 -8.59 9.44 -27.80
N TYR A 372 -7.33 9.53 -28.23
CA TYR A 372 -6.38 8.41 -28.33
C TYR A 372 -5.30 8.52 -27.24
N GLY A 373 -5.74 8.74 -26.00
CA GLY A 373 -4.93 8.63 -24.78
C GLY A 373 -4.89 7.20 -24.25
N ASN A 374 -4.59 7.00 -22.97
CA ASN A 374 -4.38 5.66 -22.39
C ASN A 374 -5.56 4.70 -22.61
N ILE A 375 -6.80 5.16 -22.39
CA ILE A 375 -8.00 4.34 -22.60
C ILE A 375 -8.20 4.04 -24.09
N GLY A 376 -8.11 5.05 -24.96
CA GLY A 376 -8.27 4.86 -26.40
C GLY A 376 -7.22 3.92 -27.02
N MET A 377 -5.96 4.05 -26.60
CA MET A 377 -4.86 3.18 -27.05
C MET A 377 -5.05 1.74 -26.58
N GLN A 378 -5.46 1.51 -25.33
CA GLN A 378 -5.70 0.15 -24.85
C GLN A 378 -6.98 -0.45 -25.47
N LEU A 379 -8.02 0.36 -25.70
CA LEU A 379 -9.23 -0.06 -26.41
C LEU A 379 -8.91 -0.49 -27.85
N SER A 380 -8.03 0.23 -28.56
CA SER A 380 -7.68 -0.15 -29.93
C SER A 380 -7.05 -1.53 -29.99
N VAL A 381 -6.14 -1.83 -29.06
CA VAL A 381 -5.49 -3.15 -29.00
C VAL A 381 -6.51 -4.27 -28.81
N LEU A 382 -7.48 -4.11 -27.89
CA LEU A 382 -8.49 -5.16 -27.66
C LEU A 382 -9.53 -5.23 -28.78
N ALA A 383 -9.91 -4.10 -29.37
CA ALA A 383 -10.83 -4.08 -30.50
C ALA A 383 -10.22 -4.77 -31.73
N GLU A 384 -8.93 -4.55 -32.01
CA GLU A 384 -8.20 -5.27 -33.06
C GLU A 384 -8.11 -6.77 -32.77
N ALA A 385 -7.85 -7.16 -31.52
CA ALA A 385 -7.86 -8.57 -31.11
C ALA A 385 -9.25 -9.22 -31.28
N ALA A 386 -10.34 -8.46 -31.17
CA ALA A 386 -11.70 -8.88 -31.47
C ALA A 386 -12.04 -8.86 -32.98
N GLY A 387 -11.07 -8.50 -33.84
CA GLY A 387 -11.20 -8.46 -35.29
C GLY A 387 -11.88 -7.19 -35.83
N MET A 388 -11.93 -6.10 -35.06
CA MET A 388 -12.41 -4.81 -35.55
C MET A 388 -11.30 -4.05 -36.29
N ARG A 389 -11.69 -3.16 -37.20
CA ARG A 389 -10.81 -2.12 -37.74
C ARG A 389 -10.88 -0.92 -36.81
N VAL A 390 -9.77 -0.27 -36.50
CA VAL A 390 -9.76 0.88 -35.59
C VAL A 390 -9.34 2.15 -36.33
N LEU A 391 -10.19 3.16 -36.23
CA LEU A 391 -9.91 4.53 -36.62
C LEU A 391 -9.85 5.41 -35.37
N TYR A 392 -9.01 6.43 -35.36
CA TYR A 392 -9.00 7.38 -34.24
C TYR A 392 -8.76 8.82 -34.67
N VAL A 393 -9.23 9.75 -33.84
CA VAL A 393 -8.93 11.18 -33.92
C VAL A 393 -8.51 11.69 -32.55
N ASP A 394 -7.44 12.49 -32.53
CA ASP A 394 -6.95 13.19 -31.34
C ASP A 394 -6.36 14.54 -31.76
N LEU A 395 -6.42 15.53 -30.86
CA LEU A 395 -5.81 16.84 -31.09
C LEU A 395 -4.28 16.76 -31.02
N ALA A 396 -3.74 15.91 -30.16
CA ALA A 396 -2.32 15.65 -30.07
C ALA A 396 -1.91 14.64 -31.14
N GLU A 397 -0.69 14.77 -31.66
CA GLU A 397 -0.10 13.69 -32.43
C GLU A 397 0.18 12.51 -31.51
N ARG A 398 -0.41 11.36 -31.85
CA ARG A 398 -0.24 10.10 -31.12
C ARG A 398 0.25 9.06 -32.10
N LEU A 399 1.21 8.24 -31.66
CA LEU A 399 1.63 7.09 -32.42
C LEU A 399 0.54 6.03 -32.36
N ALA A 400 0.13 5.52 -33.53
CA ALA A 400 -0.78 4.40 -33.61
C ALA A 400 -0.17 3.14 -33.00
N LEU A 401 -0.97 2.38 -32.26
CA LEU A 401 -0.61 1.02 -31.85
C LEU A 401 -1.25 0.01 -32.80
N GLY A 402 -0.49 -1.02 -33.18
CA GLY A 402 -0.99 -2.10 -34.04
C GLY A 402 -1.37 -1.58 -35.42
N THR A 403 -2.62 -1.84 -35.82
CA THR A 403 -3.17 -1.46 -37.13
C THR A 403 -4.12 -0.26 -37.08
N ALA A 404 -4.24 0.40 -35.94
CA ALA A 404 -5.08 1.58 -35.76
C ALA A 404 -4.65 2.71 -36.72
N GLN A 405 -5.64 3.36 -37.35
CA GLN A 405 -5.38 4.42 -38.32
C GLN A 405 -5.90 5.76 -37.82
N ARG A 406 -5.03 6.78 -37.83
CA ARG A 406 -5.45 8.16 -37.58
C ARG A 406 -6.24 8.66 -38.79
N VAL A 407 -7.36 9.33 -38.54
CA VAL A 407 -8.08 10.12 -39.55
C VAL A 407 -7.95 11.61 -39.26
N ALA A 408 -8.11 12.45 -40.28
CA ALA A 408 -7.78 13.86 -40.18
C ALA A 408 -8.84 14.64 -39.41
N THR A 409 -10.11 14.24 -39.54
CA THR A 409 -11.24 14.96 -38.96
C THR A 409 -12.19 14.04 -38.18
N LEU A 410 -12.92 14.63 -37.23
CA LEU A 410 -14.01 13.93 -36.54
C LEU A 410 -15.05 13.45 -37.55
N HIS A 411 -15.43 14.26 -38.53
CA HIS A 411 -16.45 13.91 -39.51
C HIS A 411 -16.09 12.66 -40.33
N GLU A 412 -14.83 12.53 -40.77
CA GLU A 412 -14.33 11.31 -41.43
C GLU A 412 -14.46 10.08 -40.53
N LEU A 413 -14.14 10.21 -39.24
CA LEU A 413 -14.29 9.13 -38.27
C LEU A 413 -15.75 8.72 -38.12
N LEU A 414 -16.66 9.69 -37.98
CA LEU A 414 -18.09 9.43 -37.77
C LEU A 414 -18.71 8.69 -38.97
N ALA A 415 -18.39 9.13 -40.19
CA ALA A 415 -18.91 8.56 -41.43
C ALA A 415 -18.38 7.14 -41.72
N ALA A 416 -17.24 6.76 -41.16
CA ALA A 416 -16.60 5.46 -41.40
C ALA A 416 -16.86 4.40 -40.30
N SER A 417 -17.35 4.82 -39.12
CA SER A 417 -17.41 3.95 -37.93
C SER A 417 -18.78 3.27 -37.74
N ASP A 418 -18.75 1.99 -37.39
CA ASP A 418 -19.95 1.23 -36.97
C ASP A 418 -20.20 1.37 -35.45
N ALA A 419 -19.15 1.64 -34.67
CA ALA A 419 -19.21 1.98 -33.26
C ALA A 419 -18.30 3.17 -32.98
N ILE A 420 -18.74 4.12 -32.16
CA ILE A 420 -17.94 5.27 -31.74
C ILE A 420 -17.83 5.27 -30.22
N SER A 421 -16.60 5.36 -29.72
CA SER A 421 -16.30 5.43 -28.28
C SER A 421 -15.50 6.69 -27.97
N VAL A 422 -15.96 7.46 -26.98
CA VAL A 422 -15.36 8.74 -26.60
C VAL A 422 -14.54 8.61 -25.34
N HIS A 423 -13.29 9.09 -25.39
CA HIS A 423 -12.27 9.00 -24.32
C HIS A 423 -11.48 10.31 -24.18
N VAL A 424 -12.19 11.44 -24.16
CA VAL A 424 -11.62 12.78 -24.00
C VAL A 424 -11.59 13.24 -22.54
N ASP A 425 -10.81 14.27 -22.24
CA ASP A 425 -10.76 14.90 -20.91
C ASP A 425 -11.98 15.83 -20.66
N GLY A 426 -12.08 16.35 -19.43
CA GLY A 426 -13.23 17.17 -18.99
C GLY A 426 -13.08 18.67 -19.21
N ARG A 427 -12.19 19.11 -20.11
CA ARG A 427 -11.99 20.54 -20.39
C ARG A 427 -13.23 21.14 -21.06
N ALA A 428 -13.46 22.43 -20.83
CA ALA A 428 -14.66 23.13 -21.28
C ALA A 428 -14.88 23.05 -22.81
N SER A 429 -13.82 22.99 -23.60
CA SER A 429 -13.91 22.91 -25.07
C SER A 429 -14.47 21.59 -25.60
N ASN A 430 -14.59 20.55 -24.77
CA ASN A 430 -15.19 19.26 -25.19
C ASN A 430 -16.71 19.19 -24.88
N ARG A 431 -17.30 20.27 -24.34
CA ARG A 431 -18.74 20.31 -24.03
C ARG A 431 -19.57 20.25 -25.31
N ASN A 432 -20.57 19.36 -25.30
CA ASN A 432 -21.48 19.10 -26.42
C ASN A 432 -20.73 18.89 -27.74
N MET A 433 -19.56 18.24 -27.67
CA MET A 433 -18.80 17.83 -28.84
C MET A 433 -19.62 16.91 -29.75
N PHE A 434 -20.56 16.15 -29.19
CA PHE A 434 -21.55 15.38 -29.94
C PHE A 434 -22.93 16.02 -29.81
N GLY A 435 -23.33 16.79 -30.83
CA GLY A 435 -24.67 17.34 -30.99
C GLY A 435 -25.44 16.68 -32.13
N ALA A 436 -26.53 17.33 -32.55
CA ALA A 436 -27.41 16.80 -33.61
C ALA A 436 -26.67 16.60 -34.95
N ALA A 437 -25.73 17.48 -35.30
CA ALA A 437 -24.95 17.38 -36.53
C ALA A 437 -24.00 16.18 -36.51
N GLU A 438 -23.33 15.94 -35.38
CA GLU A 438 -22.41 14.82 -35.23
C GLU A 438 -23.15 13.49 -35.20
N PHE A 439 -24.28 13.41 -34.48
CA PHE A 439 -25.11 12.20 -34.51
C PHE A 439 -25.68 11.92 -35.91
N ALA A 440 -26.05 12.93 -36.69
CA ALA A 440 -26.52 12.74 -38.06
C ALA A 440 -25.39 12.33 -39.03
N ALA A 441 -24.15 12.72 -38.74
CA ALA A 441 -22.96 12.34 -39.52
C ALA A 441 -22.50 10.90 -39.23
N MET A 442 -22.97 10.28 -38.15
CA MET A 442 -22.70 8.87 -37.87
C MET A 442 -23.36 7.98 -38.93
N ARG A 443 -22.84 6.76 -39.08
CA ARG A 443 -23.47 5.79 -40.00
C ARG A 443 -24.83 5.36 -39.47
N PRO A 444 -25.87 5.26 -40.32
CA PRO A 444 -27.15 4.68 -39.92
C PRO A 444 -26.97 3.26 -39.36
N GLY A 445 -27.56 3.00 -38.18
CA GLY A 445 -27.44 1.74 -37.46
C GLY A 445 -26.14 1.56 -36.66
N SER A 446 -25.31 2.61 -36.54
CA SER A 446 -24.14 2.61 -35.65
C SER A 446 -24.53 2.75 -34.18
N VAL A 447 -23.53 2.59 -33.30
CA VAL A 447 -23.68 2.71 -31.84
C VAL A 447 -22.73 3.75 -31.27
N PHE A 448 -23.18 4.45 -30.22
CA PHE A 448 -22.41 5.51 -29.56
C PHE A 448 -22.12 5.18 -28.09
N LEU A 449 -20.90 5.44 -27.63
CA LEU A 449 -20.49 5.18 -26.26
C LEU A 449 -19.83 6.43 -25.65
N ASN A 450 -20.30 6.82 -24.47
CA ASN A 450 -19.66 7.85 -23.64
C ASN A 450 -19.38 7.31 -22.23
N LEU A 451 -18.12 6.93 -22.02
CA LEU A 451 -17.55 6.55 -20.72
C LEU A 451 -16.50 7.57 -20.25
N ALA A 452 -16.52 8.77 -20.85
CA ALA A 452 -15.54 9.81 -20.57
C ALA A 452 -16.07 10.84 -19.60
N ARG A 453 -16.92 11.77 -20.08
CA ARG A 453 -17.48 12.87 -19.28
C ARG A 453 -18.91 13.17 -19.73
N GLY A 454 -19.81 13.37 -18.77
CA GLY A 454 -21.24 13.50 -19.04
C GLY A 454 -21.63 14.69 -19.92
N HIS A 455 -20.86 15.77 -19.89
CA HIS A 455 -21.13 16.98 -20.69
C HIS A 455 -20.64 16.91 -22.15
N VAL A 456 -20.06 15.79 -22.59
CA VAL A 456 -19.48 15.65 -23.93
C VAL A 456 -20.54 15.49 -25.01
N ALA A 457 -21.70 14.92 -24.66
CA ALA A 457 -22.80 14.69 -25.59
C ALA A 457 -24.04 15.50 -25.18
N ASP A 458 -24.72 16.06 -26.18
CA ASP A 458 -26.07 16.57 -26.04
C ASP A 458 -27.04 15.38 -25.95
N LEU A 459 -27.63 15.19 -24.77
CA LEU A 459 -28.47 14.03 -24.48
C LEU A 459 -29.85 14.10 -25.15
N ASP A 460 -30.34 15.29 -25.50
CA ASP A 460 -31.59 15.46 -26.24
C ASP A 460 -31.38 15.13 -27.72
N ALA A 461 -30.25 15.57 -28.29
CA ALA A 461 -29.86 15.18 -29.64
C ALA A 461 -29.64 13.66 -29.76
N LEU A 462 -29.00 13.06 -28.75
CA LEU A 462 -28.83 11.60 -28.67
C LEU A 462 -30.19 10.89 -28.63
N ARG A 463 -31.14 11.38 -27.82
CA ARG A 463 -32.50 10.82 -27.74
C ARG A 463 -33.19 10.85 -29.10
N ALA A 464 -33.14 11.97 -29.80
CA ALA A 464 -33.75 12.11 -31.12
C ALA A 464 -33.13 11.14 -32.15
N ALA A 465 -31.80 10.95 -32.11
CA ALA A 465 -31.10 10.01 -32.99
C ALA A 465 -31.48 8.54 -32.71
N LEU A 466 -31.75 8.19 -31.44
CA LEU A 466 -32.22 6.86 -31.05
C LEU A 466 -33.69 6.62 -31.43
N ASP A 467 -34.56 7.60 -31.17
CA ASP A 467 -36.00 7.51 -31.43
C ASP A 467 -36.31 7.46 -32.93
N SER A 468 -35.54 8.18 -33.75
CA SER A 468 -35.61 8.07 -35.22
C SER A 468 -35.09 6.75 -35.78
N GLY A 469 -34.37 5.97 -34.96
CA GLY A 469 -33.69 4.75 -35.37
C GLY A 469 -32.42 4.96 -36.20
N HIS A 470 -31.94 6.21 -36.32
CA HIS A 470 -30.66 6.50 -36.94
C HIS A 470 -29.51 5.81 -36.18
N LEU A 471 -29.53 5.90 -34.85
CA LEU A 471 -28.65 5.11 -34.00
C LEU A 471 -29.33 3.82 -33.56
N ARG A 472 -28.57 2.73 -33.61
CA ARG A 472 -29.02 1.42 -33.15
C ARG A 472 -29.08 1.33 -31.63
N GLY A 473 -28.22 2.07 -30.94
CA GLY A 473 -28.19 2.13 -29.49
C GLY A 473 -27.02 2.96 -28.99
N ALA A 474 -26.99 3.20 -27.68
CA ALA A 474 -25.88 3.89 -27.04
C ALA A 474 -25.62 3.38 -25.61
N ALA A 475 -24.39 3.55 -25.14
CA ALA A 475 -24.02 3.32 -23.74
C ALA A 475 -23.50 4.61 -23.10
N LEU A 476 -24.03 4.93 -21.91
CA LEU A 476 -23.64 6.09 -21.13
C LEU A 476 -23.30 5.65 -19.71
N ASP A 477 -22.06 5.87 -19.30
CA ASP A 477 -21.62 5.66 -17.92
C ASP A 477 -21.62 6.95 -17.11
N VAL A 478 -21.66 8.11 -17.78
CA VAL A 478 -21.46 9.43 -17.16
C VAL A 478 -22.55 10.40 -17.62
N PHE A 479 -22.95 11.31 -16.73
CA PHE A 479 -24.07 12.22 -16.97
C PHE A 479 -23.70 13.67 -16.59
N PRO A 480 -24.32 14.70 -17.20
CA PRO A 480 -24.10 16.10 -16.81
C PRO A 480 -24.39 16.35 -15.33
N GLU A 481 -25.43 15.70 -14.81
CA GLU A 481 -25.82 15.69 -13.40
C GLU A 481 -25.88 14.26 -12.91
N GLU A 482 -25.17 13.98 -11.81
CA GLU A 482 -25.07 12.65 -11.21
C GLU A 482 -25.52 12.69 -9.75
N PRO A 483 -26.18 11.64 -9.24
CA PRO A 483 -26.56 11.58 -7.84
C PRO A 483 -25.34 11.66 -6.90
N ALA A 484 -25.50 12.34 -5.77
CA ALA A 484 -24.41 12.51 -4.80
C ALA A 484 -24.10 11.22 -4.01
N ARG A 485 -25.10 10.34 -3.82
CA ARG A 485 -24.97 9.11 -3.03
C ARG A 485 -25.68 7.94 -3.68
N ASN A 486 -25.20 6.74 -3.39
CA ASN A 486 -25.87 5.50 -3.76
C ASN A 486 -27.28 5.47 -3.15
N GLY A 487 -28.26 5.11 -3.96
CA GLY A 487 -29.67 5.05 -3.56
C GLY A 487 -30.45 6.36 -3.70
N ASP A 488 -29.77 7.49 -3.97
CA ASP A 488 -30.48 8.71 -4.38
C ASP A 488 -31.15 8.49 -5.75
N ALA A 489 -32.32 9.08 -5.97
CA ALA A 489 -33.08 8.88 -7.19
C ALA A 489 -32.35 9.45 -8.42
N PHE A 490 -32.30 8.68 -9.50
CA PHE A 490 -31.82 9.11 -10.79
C PHE A 490 -32.97 9.14 -11.79
N ALA A 491 -33.47 10.34 -12.09
CA ALA A 491 -34.51 10.57 -13.09
C ALA A 491 -33.88 11.25 -14.29
N HIS A 492 -33.85 10.57 -15.43
CA HIS A 492 -33.33 11.13 -16.67
C HIS A 492 -34.24 10.74 -17.83
N PRO A 493 -34.55 11.63 -18.79
CA PRO A 493 -35.45 11.32 -19.92
C PRO A 493 -35.06 10.08 -20.72
N LEU A 494 -33.78 9.72 -20.69
CA LEU A 494 -33.21 8.56 -21.38
C LEU A 494 -33.52 7.20 -20.72
N THR A 495 -33.89 7.14 -19.43
CA THR A 495 -33.99 5.86 -18.69
C THR A 495 -35.02 4.87 -19.24
N SER A 496 -36.01 5.36 -20.00
CA SER A 496 -37.07 4.53 -20.60
C SER A 496 -36.71 3.95 -21.98
N ASN A 497 -35.59 4.35 -22.60
CA ASN A 497 -35.30 3.93 -23.98
C ASN A 497 -34.75 2.48 -24.05
N PRO A 498 -35.38 1.58 -24.84
CA PRO A 498 -35.01 0.17 -24.91
C PRO A 498 -33.69 -0.11 -25.66
N ARG A 499 -33.01 0.91 -26.18
CA ARG A 499 -31.75 0.80 -26.92
C ARG A 499 -30.55 1.39 -26.17
N LEU A 500 -30.76 1.77 -24.91
CA LEU A 500 -29.72 2.31 -24.05
C LEU A 500 -29.21 1.28 -23.04
N LEU A 501 -27.90 1.35 -22.81
CA LEU A 501 -27.21 0.86 -21.63
C LEU A 501 -26.82 2.07 -20.79
N LEU A 502 -27.34 2.16 -19.57
CA LEU A 502 -27.02 3.24 -18.64
C LEU A 502 -26.36 2.61 -17.41
N THR A 503 -25.17 3.08 -17.08
CA THR A 503 -24.42 2.60 -15.92
C THR A 503 -24.07 3.77 -14.98
N PRO A 504 -24.05 3.57 -13.65
CA PRO A 504 -23.95 4.67 -12.70
C PRO A 504 -22.49 5.05 -12.42
N HIS A 505 -21.76 5.49 -13.45
CA HIS A 505 -20.36 5.93 -13.36
C HIS A 505 -19.43 4.88 -12.74
N ILE A 506 -19.50 3.67 -13.31
CA ILE A 506 -18.78 2.48 -12.83
C ILE A 506 -17.69 2.00 -13.78
N GLY A 507 -17.39 2.72 -14.87
CA GLY A 507 -16.37 2.28 -15.83
C GLY A 507 -15.01 1.98 -15.19
N GLY A 508 -14.64 2.71 -14.13
CA GLY A 508 -13.43 2.46 -13.36
C GLY A 508 -13.60 1.68 -12.05
N SER A 509 -14.81 1.22 -11.75
CA SER A 509 -15.20 0.71 -10.43
C SER A 509 -15.09 -0.82 -10.35
N THR A 510 -13.88 -1.35 -10.46
CA THR A 510 -13.59 -2.79 -10.26
C THR A 510 -12.65 -3.02 -9.06
N LEU A 511 -12.62 -4.25 -8.55
CA LEU A 511 -11.74 -4.61 -7.41
C LEU A 511 -10.26 -4.42 -7.78
N GLU A 512 -9.89 -4.81 -9.00
CA GLU A 512 -8.54 -4.67 -9.55
C GLU A 512 -8.14 -3.20 -9.66
N ALA A 513 -9.03 -2.35 -10.17
CA ALA A 513 -8.77 -0.91 -10.25
C ALA A 513 -8.61 -0.30 -8.85
N GLN A 514 -9.44 -0.69 -7.87
CA GLN A 514 -9.28 -0.20 -6.48
C GLN A 514 -7.96 -0.66 -5.86
N ALA A 515 -7.53 -1.90 -6.12
CA ALA A 515 -6.24 -2.41 -5.67
C ALA A 515 -5.07 -1.64 -6.30
N ASP A 516 -5.14 -1.36 -7.60
CA ASP A 516 -4.15 -0.61 -8.35
C ASP A 516 -4.07 0.85 -7.92
N ILE A 517 -5.21 1.49 -7.66
CA ILE A 517 -5.30 2.83 -7.06
C ILE A 517 -4.63 2.83 -5.68
N GLY A 518 -4.96 1.85 -4.83
CA GLY A 518 -4.39 1.71 -3.50
C GLY A 518 -2.86 1.63 -3.53
N ARG A 519 -2.32 0.78 -4.41
CA ARG A 519 -0.87 0.63 -4.59
C ARG A 519 -0.22 1.89 -5.17
N TYR A 520 -0.79 2.44 -6.23
CA TYR A 520 -0.21 3.59 -6.93
C TYR A 520 -0.13 4.82 -6.02
N VAL A 521 -1.25 5.23 -5.41
CA VAL A 521 -1.29 6.43 -4.56
C VAL A 521 -0.50 6.22 -3.28
N GLY A 522 -0.58 5.03 -2.67
CA GLY A 522 0.21 4.68 -1.48
C GLY A 522 1.71 4.80 -1.74
N GLN A 523 2.18 4.30 -2.89
CA GLN A 523 3.58 4.41 -3.29
C GLN A 523 3.99 5.87 -3.49
N ARG A 524 3.21 6.66 -4.26
CA ARG A 524 3.50 8.08 -4.52
C ARG A 524 3.59 8.91 -3.25
N LEU A 525 2.67 8.67 -2.30
CA LEU A 525 2.72 9.32 -1.00
C LEU A 525 3.95 8.92 -0.21
N THR A 526 4.34 7.65 -0.22
CA THR A 526 5.54 7.16 0.48
C THR A 526 6.81 7.75 -0.13
N ASP A 527 6.94 7.76 -1.45
CA ASP A 527 8.09 8.36 -2.17
C ASP A 527 8.23 9.86 -1.91
N TYR A 528 7.10 10.58 -1.81
CA TYR A 528 7.08 11.99 -1.48
C TYR A 528 7.53 12.25 -0.04
N ILE A 529 7.01 11.50 0.93
CA ILE A 529 7.31 11.74 2.35
C ILE A 529 8.74 11.30 2.69
N ASP A 530 9.19 10.17 2.14
CA ASP A 530 10.49 9.59 2.47
C ASP A 530 11.63 10.24 1.67
N GLY A 531 11.37 10.61 0.40
CA GLY A 531 12.41 11.04 -0.55
C GLY A 531 12.15 12.38 -1.23
N GLY A 532 11.00 13.03 -1.01
CA GLY A 532 10.65 14.31 -1.62
C GLY A 532 10.25 14.24 -3.10
N SER A 533 9.92 13.04 -3.62
CA SER A 533 9.53 12.89 -5.04
C SER A 533 8.19 13.57 -5.34
N THR A 534 8.20 14.50 -6.29
CA THR A 534 7.03 15.24 -6.79
C THR A 534 6.39 14.61 -8.03
N GLU A 535 6.89 13.46 -8.49
CA GLU A 535 6.37 12.82 -9.70
C GLU A 535 4.89 12.43 -9.52
N GLY A 536 4.03 12.92 -10.43
CA GLY A 536 2.60 12.66 -10.41
C GLY A 536 1.79 13.56 -9.45
N VAL A 537 2.42 14.57 -8.85
CA VAL A 537 1.69 15.59 -8.08
C VAL A 537 0.80 16.42 -9.02
N VAL A 538 -0.43 16.74 -8.58
CA VAL A 538 -1.41 17.44 -9.42
C VAL A 538 -1.51 18.95 -9.14
N ASN A 539 -0.86 19.44 -8.09
CA ASN A 539 -1.00 20.83 -7.64
C ASN A 539 0.32 21.54 -7.29
N LEU A 540 1.47 20.89 -7.47
CA LEU A 540 2.80 21.47 -7.27
C LEU A 540 3.62 21.31 -8.56
N PRO A 541 4.73 22.06 -8.72
CA PRO A 541 5.69 21.79 -9.79
C PRO A 541 6.21 20.34 -9.69
N ALA A 542 6.27 19.66 -10.82
CA ALA A 542 6.77 18.30 -10.94
C ALA A 542 8.29 18.27 -10.88
#